data_AF-A0A924SE38-F1
#
_entry.id   AF-A0A924SE38-F1
#
_cell.length_a   1.000
_cell.length_b   1.000
_cell.length_c   1.000
_cell.angle_alpha   90.00
_cell.angle_beta   90.00
_cell.angle_gamma   90.00
#
_symmetry.space_group_name_H-M   'P 1'
#
loop_
_entity.id
_entity.type
_entity.pdbx_description
1 polymer ?
#
loop_
_entity_poly.entity_id
_entity_poly.type
_entity_poly.pdbx_seq_one_letter_code
_entity_poly.pdbx_strand_id
1 'polypeptide(L)'
;MNFCPPWAFLPLRDTAAIDIIVRGEGYATAPALINALASNTPLQIIRGIAFRHNSLFHATQPATTIKDIDIVRVGWELTDFSAHSYWGGERAVVLQFSRGAARIFAPIAASAGSEPGGVIATRSNLPSKSLGWCGPMAWN
;
A
#
# COMPACT_ATOMS: atom_id res chain seq x y z
N MET A 1 -21.19 5.50 -11.90
CA MET A 1 -20.24 6.34 -11.14
C MET A 1 -19.38 5.42 -10.31
N ASN A 2 -18.10 5.26 -10.63
CA ASN A 2 -17.22 4.36 -9.89
C ASN A 2 -16.97 4.95 -8.50
N PHE A 3 -17.37 4.24 -7.46
CA PHE A 3 -17.23 4.69 -6.08
C PHE A 3 -15.75 4.60 -5.69
N CYS A 4 -15.04 5.73 -5.75
CA CYS A 4 -13.72 5.85 -5.15
C CYS A 4 -13.94 6.11 -3.65
N PRO A 5 -13.45 5.25 -2.76
CA PRO A 5 -13.70 5.45 -1.35
C PRO A 5 -13.03 6.75 -0.87
N PRO A 6 -13.66 7.53 0.04
CA PRO A 6 -13.17 8.84 0.47
C PRO A 6 -11.74 8.83 1.03
N TRP A 7 -11.32 7.72 1.63
CA TRP A 7 -9.97 7.57 2.17
C TRP A 7 -8.88 7.66 1.11
N ALA A 8 -9.18 7.34 -0.15
CA ALA A 8 -8.21 7.38 -1.25
C ALA A 8 -7.73 8.82 -1.56
N PHE A 9 -8.44 9.84 -1.09
CA PHE A 9 -8.08 11.25 -1.26
C PHE A 9 -7.42 11.87 -0.02
N LEU A 10 -7.43 11.20 1.14
CA LEU A 10 -6.88 11.78 2.37
C LEU A 10 -5.42 12.24 2.22
N PRO A 11 -4.50 11.45 1.62
CA PRO A 11 -3.11 11.91 1.47
C PRO A 11 -3.01 13.10 0.49
N LEU A 12 -3.85 13.14 -0.55
CA LEU A 12 -3.92 14.28 -1.47
C LEU A 12 -4.50 15.54 -0.81
N ARG A 13 -5.32 15.40 0.22
CA ARG A 13 -5.86 16.55 0.95
C ARG A 13 -4.87 17.08 1.98
N ASP A 14 -4.25 16.18 2.73
CA ASP A 14 -3.49 16.53 3.92
C ASP A 14 -2.00 16.78 3.60
N THR A 15 -1.54 16.42 2.39
CA THR A 15 -0.15 16.62 1.95
C THR A 15 -0.09 17.40 0.64
N ALA A 16 0.43 18.63 0.70
CA ALA A 16 0.60 19.48 -0.48
C ALA A 16 1.61 18.89 -1.49
N ALA A 17 2.62 18.17 -1.01
CA ALA A 17 3.69 17.57 -1.82
C ALA A 17 3.29 16.30 -2.59
N ILE A 18 2.06 15.81 -2.43
CA ILE A 18 1.54 14.66 -3.18
C ILE A 18 0.51 15.17 -4.18
N ASP A 19 0.81 15.03 -5.46
CA ASP A 19 -0.07 15.46 -6.55
C ASP A 19 -0.89 14.30 -7.15
N ILE A 20 -0.31 13.10 -7.15
CA ILE A 20 -0.85 11.91 -7.80
C ILE A 20 -0.62 10.69 -6.91
N ILE A 21 -1.67 9.88 -6.74
CA ILE A 21 -1.64 8.59 -6.04
C ILE A 21 -1.96 7.50 -7.06
N VAL A 22 -1.10 6.48 -7.11
CA VAL A 22 -1.39 5.22 -7.80
C VAL A 22 -2.23 4.31 -6.90
N ARG A 23 -3.29 3.71 -7.46
CA ARG A 23 -4.30 2.92 -6.77
C ARG A 23 -4.44 1.55 -7.43
N GLY A 24 -4.33 0.48 -6.63
CA GLY A 24 -4.48 -0.89 -7.10
C GLY A 24 -3.19 -1.44 -7.72
N GLU A 25 -3.21 -1.71 -9.02
CA GLU A 25 -2.15 -2.42 -9.75
C GLU A 25 -0.96 -1.51 -10.09
N GLY A 26 -0.17 -1.18 -9.06
CA GLY A 26 0.96 -0.25 -9.18
C GLY A 26 1.99 -0.64 -10.24
N TYR A 27 2.21 -1.94 -10.44
CA TYR A 27 3.15 -2.46 -11.44
C TYR A 27 2.81 -2.05 -12.88
N ALA A 28 1.53 -1.97 -13.24
CA ALA A 28 1.10 -1.52 -14.57
C ALA A 28 0.83 -0.02 -14.61
N THR A 29 0.22 0.52 -13.55
CA THR A 29 -0.20 1.92 -13.52
C THR A 29 0.98 2.89 -13.37
N ALA A 30 2.01 2.56 -12.59
CA ALA A 30 3.14 3.47 -12.38
C ALA A 30 3.96 3.71 -13.67
N PRO A 31 4.33 2.69 -14.47
CA PRO A 31 4.97 2.92 -15.77
C PRO A 31 4.09 3.71 -16.73
N ALA A 32 2.78 3.41 -16.78
CA ALA A 32 1.83 4.14 -17.62
C ALA A 32 1.75 5.63 -17.22
N LEU A 33 1.76 5.92 -15.91
CA LEU A 33 1.80 7.27 -15.38
C LEU A 33 3.10 7.99 -15.75
N ILE A 34 4.25 7.37 -15.53
CA ILE A 34 5.56 7.95 -15.87
C ILE A 34 5.62 8.27 -17.36
N ASN A 35 5.18 7.34 -18.22
CA ASN A 35 5.13 7.55 -19.66
C ASN A 35 4.22 8.73 -20.02
N ALA A 36 3.01 8.79 -19.45
CA ALA A 36 2.08 9.87 -19.71
C ALA A 36 2.62 11.24 -19.25
N LEU A 37 3.33 11.29 -18.13
CA LEU A 37 3.99 12.52 -17.68
C LEU A 37 5.11 12.91 -18.65
N ALA A 38 5.92 11.96 -19.10
CA ALA A 38 7.00 12.20 -20.06
C ALA A 38 6.48 12.65 -21.43
N SER A 39 5.34 12.11 -21.89
CA SER A 39 4.71 12.45 -23.17
C SER A 39 3.62 13.52 -23.06
N ASN A 40 3.48 14.18 -21.91
CA ASN A 40 2.48 15.19 -21.61
C ASN A 40 1.03 14.78 -21.99
N THR A 41 0.72 13.51 -21.77
CA THR A 41 -0.57 12.90 -22.10
C THR A 41 -1.58 13.15 -20.96
N PRO A 42 -2.87 13.41 -21.26
CA PRO A 42 -3.86 13.70 -20.24
C PRO A 42 -4.01 12.58 -19.20
N LEU A 43 -3.90 12.91 -17.91
CA LEU A 43 -3.95 11.95 -16.80
C LEU A 43 -5.31 11.21 -16.69
N GLN A 44 -6.38 11.80 -17.19
CA GLN A 44 -7.74 11.27 -17.12
C GLN A 44 -7.89 9.89 -17.81
N ILE A 45 -7.03 9.58 -18.78
CA ILE A 45 -7.08 8.32 -19.52
C ILE A 45 -6.40 7.17 -18.75
N ILE A 46 -5.60 7.48 -17.74
CA ILE A 46 -4.79 6.51 -17.00
C ILE A 46 -5.66 5.86 -15.94
N ARG A 47 -5.89 4.56 -16.04
CA ARG A 47 -6.65 3.82 -15.03
C ARG A 47 -5.84 3.64 -13.75
N GLY A 48 -6.50 3.72 -12.60
CA GLY A 48 -5.92 3.43 -11.31
C GLY A 48 -5.17 4.60 -10.67
N ILE A 49 -5.50 5.85 -10.98
CA ILE A 49 -4.87 7.01 -10.32
C ILE A 49 -5.89 7.93 -9.68
N ALA A 50 -5.49 8.60 -8.61
CA ALA A 50 -6.17 9.77 -8.07
C ALA A 50 -5.21 10.96 -8.13
N PHE A 51 -5.71 12.14 -8.48
CA PHE A 51 -4.86 13.31 -8.64
C PHE A 51 -5.60 14.60 -8.34
N ARG A 52 -4.85 15.67 -8.06
CA ARG A 52 -5.39 17.02 -7.90
C ARG A 52 -5.40 17.73 -9.26
N HIS A 53 -6.52 18.34 -9.61
CA HIS A 53 -6.64 19.19 -10.80
C HIS A 53 -7.65 20.31 -10.56
N ASN A 54 -7.23 21.55 -10.77
CA ASN A 54 -8.03 22.77 -10.54
C ASN A 54 -8.68 22.80 -9.14
N SER A 55 -7.89 22.52 -8.11
CA SER A 55 -8.33 22.46 -6.70
C SER A 55 -9.38 21.39 -6.37
N LEU A 56 -9.69 20.51 -7.33
CA LEU A 56 -10.57 19.36 -7.16
C LEU A 56 -9.76 18.07 -7.18
N PHE A 57 -10.27 17.07 -6.46
CA PHE A 57 -9.70 15.73 -6.47
C PHE A 57 -10.43 14.87 -7.50
N HIS A 58 -9.66 14.25 -8.38
CA HIS A 58 -10.15 13.40 -9.45
C HIS A 58 -9.69 11.97 -9.24
N ALA A 59 -10.57 11.03 -9.54
CA ALA A 59 -10.27 9.61 -9.53
C ALA A 59 -10.61 9.03 -10.90
N THR A 60 -9.65 8.37 -11.54
CA THR A 60 -9.91 7.64 -12.78
C THR A 60 -10.58 6.30 -12.52
N GLN A 61 -10.93 5.57 -13.58
CA GLN A 61 -11.46 4.21 -13.44
C GLN A 61 -10.46 3.29 -12.72
N PRO A 62 -10.92 2.26 -11.99
CA PRO A 62 -10.03 1.29 -11.35
C PRO A 62 -9.02 0.68 -12.33
N ALA A 63 -7.82 0.38 -11.83
CA ALA A 63 -6.82 -0.34 -12.61
C ALA A 63 -7.36 -1.73 -13.02
N THR A 64 -6.99 -2.18 -14.21
CA THR A 64 -7.29 -3.55 -14.65
C THR A 64 -6.36 -4.51 -13.93
N THR A 65 -6.90 -5.58 -13.35
CA THR A 65 -6.10 -6.65 -12.74
C THR A 65 -5.12 -7.23 -13.75
N ILE A 66 -3.85 -7.28 -13.37
CA ILE A 66 -2.80 -7.92 -14.16
C ILE A 66 -3.03 -9.43 -14.11
N LYS A 67 -3.24 -10.06 -15.28
CA LYS A 67 -3.58 -11.49 -15.40
C LYS A 67 -2.34 -12.38 -15.33
N ASP A 68 -1.28 -11.96 -16.01
CA ASP A 68 -0.01 -12.67 -16.06
C ASP A 68 1.00 -11.83 -15.28
N ILE A 69 1.48 -12.33 -14.14
CA ILE A 69 2.44 -11.64 -13.29
C ILE A 69 3.88 -11.87 -13.77
N ASP A 70 4.12 -12.91 -14.57
CA ASP A 70 5.46 -13.30 -15.02
C ASP A 70 6.03 -12.30 -16.04
N ILE A 71 5.15 -11.49 -16.66
CA ILE A 71 5.57 -10.37 -17.51
C ILE A 71 6.22 -9.22 -16.72
N VAL A 72 6.00 -9.15 -15.41
CA VAL A 72 6.51 -8.08 -14.56
C VAL A 72 7.90 -8.47 -14.05
N ARG A 73 8.94 -7.92 -14.69
CA ARG A 73 10.33 -8.15 -14.26
C ARG A 73 10.60 -7.50 -12.91
N VAL A 74 11.21 -8.26 -12.00
CA VAL A 74 11.77 -7.71 -10.75
C VAL A 74 13.08 -6.98 -11.06
N GLY A 75 13.20 -5.72 -10.63
CA GLY A 75 14.38 -4.89 -10.82
C GLY A 75 15.48 -5.20 -9.79
N TRP A 76 16.00 -6.43 -9.79
CA TRP A 76 17.05 -6.87 -8.86
C TRP A 76 18.30 -5.98 -8.90
N GLU A 77 18.61 -5.43 -10.07
CA GLU A 77 19.76 -4.54 -10.26
C GLU A 77 19.66 -3.21 -9.53
N LEU A 78 18.49 -2.84 -9.02
CA LEU A 78 18.26 -1.59 -8.29
C LEU A 78 18.44 -1.75 -6.77
N THR A 79 18.69 -2.97 -6.28
CA THR A 79 18.73 -3.26 -4.84
C THR A 79 20.13 -3.65 -4.38
N ASP A 80 20.64 -2.94 -3.38
CA ASP A 80 21.81 -3.40 -2.62
C ASP A 80 21.37 -4.41 -1.55
N PHE A 81 21.61 -5.69 -1.79
CA PHE A 81 21.28 -6.76 -0.85
C PHE A 81 22.13 -6.74 0.42
N SER A 82 23.27 -6.01 0.43
CA SER A 82 24.07 -5.88 1.64
C SER A 82 23.38 -4.98 2.69
N ALA A 83 22.52 -4.07 2.24
CA ALA A 83 21.73 -3.19 3.10
C ALA A 83 20.48 -3.85 3.70
N HIS A 84 20.17 -5.09 3.31
CA HIS A 84 18.94 -5.79 3.71
C HIS A 84 19.26 -7.12 4.39
N SER A 85 18.93 -7.25 5.67
CA SER A 85 19.07 -8.48 6.44
C SER A 85 17.72 -9.01 6.93
N TYR A 86 17.62 -10.33 7.01
CA TYR A 86 16.54 -11.06 7.64
C TYR A 86 16.94 -11.50 9.05
N TRP A 87 16.00 -12.15 9.75
CA TRP A 87 16.27 -12.71 11.07
C TRP A 87 17.49 -13.65 11.03
N GLY A 88 18.40 -13.49 11.99
CA GLY A 88 19.67 -14.22 12.03
C GLY A 88 20.84 -13.55 11.30
N GLY A 89 20.65 -12.36 10.72
CA GLY A 89 21.71 -11.64 9.99
C GLY A 89 21.93 -12.14 8.56
N GLU A 90 21.16 -13.15 8.14
CA GLU A 90 21.17 -13.70 6.79
C GLU A 90 20.50 -12.74 5.80
N ARG A 91 20.81 -12.89 4.52
CA ARG A 91 20.16 -12.12 3.45
C ARG A 91 18.97 -12.91 2.91
N ALA A 92 17.81 -12.28 2.83
CA ALA A 92 16.61 -12.88 2.24
C ALA A 92 15.87 -11.88 1.35
N VAL A 93 15.15 -12.42 0.38
CA VAL A 93 14.24 -11.67 -0.49
C VAL A 93 12.83 -12.23 -0.35
N VAL A 94 11.83 -11.35 -0.44
CA VAL A 94 10.43 -11.77 -0.48
C VAL A 94 9.98 -11.77 -1.94
N LEU A 95 9.44 -12.91 -2.38
CA LEU A 95 8.88 -13.05 -3.72
C LEU A 95 7.36 -13.22 -3.63
N GLN A 96 6.64 -12.53 -4.51
CA GLN A 96 5.19 -12.58 -4.56
C GLN A 96 4.71 -13.51 -5.68
N PHE A 97 4.26 -14.72 -5.32
CA PHE A 97 3.73 -15.70 -6.27
C PHE A 97 2.22 -15.54 -6.54
N SER A 98 1.50 -14.83 -5.67
CA SER A 98 0.06 -14.66 -5.78
C SER A 98 -0.41 -13.33 -5.21
N ARG A 99 -1.63 -12.93 -5.61
CA ARG A 99 -2.25 -11.65 -5.24
C ARG A 99 -3.72 -11.83 -4.92
N GLY A 100 -4.20 -11.03 -3.98
CA GLY A 100 -5.54 -11.16 -3.42
C GLY A 100 -5.62 -12.37 -2.49
N ALA A 101 -6.42 -12.24 -1.44
CA ALA A 101 -6.82 -13.37 -0.62
C ALA A 101 -8.35 -13.44 -0.68
N ALA A 102 -8.90 -14.64 -0.88
CA ALA A 102 -10.32 -14.89 -0.70
C ALA A 102 -10.65 -14.91 0.81
N ARG A 103 -10.36 -13.82 1.51
CA ARG A 103 -10.67 -13.69 2.93
C ARG A 103 -12.13 -13.25 3.06
N ILE A 104 -12.98 -14.21 3.42
CA ILE A 104 -14.35 -13.95 3.83
C ILE A 104 -14.29 -13.66 5.34
N PHE A 105 -14.47 -12.40 5.73
CA PHE A 105 -14.78 -12.10 7.12
C PHE A 105 -16.27 -12.38 7.31
N ALA A 106 -16.61 -13.43 8.07
CA ALA A 106 -17.96 -13.54 8.60
C ALA A 106 -18.23 -12.29 9.46
N PRO A 107 -19.40 -11.63 9.32
CA PRO A 107 -19.73 -10.52 10.19
C PRO A 107 -19.73 -11.04 11.63
N ILE A 108 -18.84 -10.51 12.47
CA ILE A 108 -19.01 -10.60 13.92
C ILE A 108 -20.34 -9.90 14.18
N ALA A 109 -21.34 -10.66 14.62
CA ALA A 109 -22.64 -10.11 14.98
C ALA A 109 -22.41 -8.95 15.95
N ALA A 110 -22.80 -7.76 15.51
CA ALA A 110 -22.66 -6.54 16.30
C ALA A 110 -23.56 -6.67 17.53
N SER A 111 -22.96 -6.98 18.68
CA SER A 111 -23.51 -6.60 19.97
C SER A 111 -22.50 -5.70 20.68
N ALA A 112 -22.99 -4.50 20.97
CA ALA A 112 -22.45 -3.50 21.89
C ALA A 112 -21.08 -2.87 21.55
N GLY A 113 -21.17 -1.70 20.91
CA GLY A 113 -20.43 -0.49 21.29
C GLY A 113 -18.94 -0.61 21.59
N SER A 114 -18.11 -0.68 20.55
CA SER A 114 -16.77 -0.10 20.60
C SER A 114 -16.30 0.24 19.18
N GLU A 115 -15.97 1.52 18.97
CA GLU A 115 -15.42 2.00 17.71
C GLU A 115 -14.07 1.31 17.43
N PRO A 116 -13.80 0.85 16.20
CA PRO A 116 -12.49 0.31 15.86
C PRO A 116 -11.47 1.44 15.76
N GLY A 117 -10.70 1.63 16.83
CA GLY A 117 -9.59 2.56 16.89
C GLY A 117 -8.58 2.31 15.78
N GLY A 118 -8.43 3.29 14.88
CA GLY A 118 -7.29 3.37 14.00
C GLY A 118 -6.02 3.65 14.81
N VAL A 119 -5.03 2.76 14.73
CA VAL A 119 -3.72 3.00 15.32
C VAL A 119 -2.97 3.96 14.39
N ILE A 120 -2.96 5.24 14.74
CA ILE A 120 -2.02 6.23 14.19
C ILE A 120 -0.81 6.25 15.13
N ALA A 121 0.29 5.60 14.73
CA ALA A 121 1.54 5.70 15.45
C ALA A 121 2.18 7.08 15.20
N THR A 122 2.05 7.99 16.16
CA THR A 122 2.84 9.22 16.23
C THR A 122 4.00 9.04 17.21
N ARG A 123 5.15 9.69 16.95
CA ARG A 123 6.43 9.51 17.68
C ARG A 123 6.42 10.01 19.14
N SER A 124 5.26 10.27 19.75
CA SER A 124 5.16 10.92 21.07
C SER A 124 4.30 10.18 22.10
N ASN A 125 3.98 8.89 21.91
CA ASN A 125 3.28 8.10 22.92
C ASN A 125 3.88 6.69 23.08
N LEU A 126 5.09 6.63 23.65
CA LEU A 126 5.60 5.41 24.28
C LEU A 126 5.13 5.40 25.75
N PRO A 127 4.12 4.60 26.14
CA PRO A 127 3.97 4.26 27.53
C PRO A 127 5.09 3.29 27.91
N SER A 128 5.99 3.76 28.76
CA SER A 128 6.84 2.90 29.58
C SER A 128 5.94 2.02 30.44
N LYS A 129 5.79 0.75 30.08
CA LYS A 129 5.40 -0.32 31.02
C LYS A 129 5.67 -1.68 30.39
N SER A 130 6.67 -2.33 30.96
CA SER A 130 6.86 -3.76 31.05
C SER A 130 5.55 -4.55 30.98
N LEU A 131 5.40 -5.37 29.93
CA LEU A 131 4.68 -6.63 30.04
C LEU A 131 5.70 -7.74 29.83
N GLY A 132 6.10 -8.32 30.95
CA GLY A 132 6.82 -9.58 30.96
C GLY A 132 5.92 -10.69 30.43
N TRP A 133 6.51 -11.56 29.62
CA TRP A 133 6.01 -12.90 29.40
C TRP A 133 7.04 -13.86 30.00
N CYS A 134 6.68 -14.41 31.15
CA CYS A 134 7.35 -15.55 31.78
C CYS A 134 6.72 -16.84 31.27
N GLY A 135 7.53 -17.78 30.78
CA GLY A 135 7.17 -19.19 30.58
C GLY A 135 7.88 -19.84 29.38
N PRO A 136 8.36 -21.09 29.49
CA PRO A 136 9.81 -21.33 29.42
C PRO A 136 10.24 -22.20 28.24
N MET A 137 11.48 -22.05 27.78
CA MET A 137 12.32 -23.21 27.44
C MET A 137 13.79 -22.80 27.37
N ALA A 138 14.53 -23.26 28.38
CA ALA A 138 15.96 -23.48 28.28
C ALA A 138 16.23 -24.43 27.11
N TRP A 139 17.32 -24.26 26.38
CA TRP A 139 18.31 -25.30 26.07
C TRP A 139 19.63 -24.62 25.68
N ASN A 140 20.72 -25.25 26.15
CA ASN A 140 22.12 -24.97 25.80
C ASN A 140 22.38 -24.94 24.29
#